data_AF-A0A2S6QGM9-F1
#
_entry.id   AF-A0A2S6QGM9-F1
#
_cell.length_a   1.000
_cell.length_b   1.000
_cell.length_c   1.000
_cell.angle_alpha   90.00
_cell.angle_beta   90.00
_cell.angle_gamma   90.00
#
_symmetry.space_group_name_H-M   'P 1'
#
loop_
_entity.id
_entity.type
_entity.pdbx_description
1 polymer ?
#
loop_
_entity_poly.entity_id
_entity_poly.type
_entity_poly.pdbx_seq_one_letter_code
_entity_poly.pdbx_strand_id
1 'polypeptide(L)'
;MMGKFILQLVLALSLLTTQAHAQNTDAQTRPIKPEEIIGTWGVVAFMPGSFGEKYPSSDYLTPSQIYGFYEDGHMRNLVSSENKQFNYNLEELEQRFGERPSTINYKFLADGIVAITVDEKKEIGTLWQAHIITENHMIKDIPAQKGDLIMGMTPEKESENDDFRYIRLMRKSK
;
A
#
# COMPACT_ATOMS: atom_id res chain seq x y z
N MET A 1 -55.17 -34.13 31.09
CA MET A 1 -53.90 -34.82 31.39
C MET A 1 -52.86 -34.25 30.45
N MET A 2 -52.10 -33.20 30.76
CA MET A 2 -51.09 -33.04 31.82
C MET A 2 -50.07 -34.19 31.83
N GLY A 3 -48.88 -33.90 31.28
CA GLY A 3 -47.71 -34.78 31.30
C GLY A 3 -46.51 -34.04 30.70
N LYS A 4 -45.70 -33.45 31.58
CA LYS A 4 -44.49 -32.65 31.29
C LYS A 4 -43.39 -33.49 30.64
N PHE A 5 -42.70 -32.96 29.63
CA PHE A 5 -41.26 -33.17 29.44
C PHE A 5 -40.63 -31.90 28.86
N ILE A 6 -40.06 -31.11 29.77
CA ILE A 6 -39.06 -30.07 29.49
C ILE A 6 -37.72 -30.80 29.58
N LEU A 7 -37.00 -30.98 28.47
CA LEU A 7 -35.53 -31.04 28.43
C LEU A 7 -35.04 -31.14 26.98
N GLN A 8 -33.87 -30.58 26.72
CA GLN A 8 -33.13 -30.50 25.44
C GLN A 8 -33.40 -29.26 24.58
N LEU A 9 -33.52 -28.11 25.23
CA LEU A 9 -32.70 -26.97 24.84
C LEU A 9 -31.25 -27.30 25.25
N VAL A 10 -30.26 -26.85 24.49
CA VAL A 10 -28.80 -27.05 24.69
C VAL A 10 -28.24 -28.33 24.05
N LEU A 11 -28.18 -28.40 22.71
CA LEU A 11 -27.06 -29.03 22.01
C LEU A 11 -26.94 -28.61 20.52
N ALA A 12 -27.27 -27.36 20.19
CA ALA A 12 -27.03 -26.80 18.85
C ALA A 12 -26.40 -25.39 18.90
N LEU A 13 -25.79 -25.03 20.03
CA LEU A 13 -24.97 -23.81 20.19
C LEU A 13 -23.47 -24.11 20.36
N SER A 14 -23.07 -25.39 20.28
CA SER A 14 -21.67 -25.84 20.40
C SER A 14 -20.97 -26.06 19.05
N LEU A 15 -21.63 -25.73 17.93
CA LEU A 15 -21.04 -25.73 16.58
C LEU A 15 -20.62 -24.33 16.09
N LEU A 16 -20.79 -23.29 16.93
CA LEU A 16 -20.39 -21.91 16.63
C LEU A 16 -19.12 -21.47 17.36
N THR A 17 -18.42 -22.35 18.08
CA THR A 17 -17.25 -21.96 18.90
C THR A 17 -15.92 -22.60 18.51
N THR A 18 -15.87 -23.40 17.44
CA THR A 18 -14.62 -24.00 16.95
C THR A 18 -14.31 -23.59 15.52
N GLN A 19 -14.24 -22.28 15.28
CA GLN A 19 -13.44 -21.71 14.19
C GLN A 19 -13.02 -20.26 14.46
N ALA A 20 -13.08 -19.80 15.71
CA ALA A 20 -12.43 -18.56 16.17
C ALA A 20 -10.97 -18.79 16.58
N HIS A 21 -10.27 -19.68 15.86
CA HIS A 21 -8.83 -19.92 15.98
C HIS A 21 -8.23 -19.86 14.58
N ALA A 22 -8.24 -18.67 14.00
CA ALA A 22 -7.39 -18.31 12.87
C ALA A 22 -6.92 -16.87 13.08
N GLN A 23 -5.74 -16.77 13.69
CA GLN A 23 -4.82 -15.63 13.62
C GLN A 23 -5.38 -14.28 14.08
N ASN A 24 -5.41 -14.08 15.40
CA ASN A 24 -5.00 -12.79 15.94
C ASN A 24 -3.46 -12.72 15.80
N THR A 25 -2.96 -12.65 14.57
CA THR A 25 -1.65 -12.04 14.34
C THR A 25 -1.87 -10.57 14.66
N ASP A 26 -1.15 -10.04 15.65
CA ASP A 26 -0.93 -8.59 15.79
C ASP A 26 -0.34 -8.09 14.47
N ALA A 27 -1.20 -7.82 13.50
CA ALA A 27 -0.78 -7.35 12.20
C ALA A 27 -0.20 -5.95 12.47
N GLN A 28 1.12 -5.84 12.40
CA GLN A 28 1.86 -4.58 12.54
C GLN A 28 1.60 -3.62 11.35
N THR A 29 0.63 -3.99 10.52
CA THR A 29 0.12 -3.27 9.37
C THR A 29 -1.40 -3.39 9.30
N ARG A 30 -2.03 -2.44 8.62
CA ARG A 30 -3.42 -2.54 8.16
C ARG A 30 -3.56 -1.95 6.76
N PRO A 31 -4.58 -2.33 5.98
CA PRO A 31 -4.90 -1.63 4.74
C PRO A 31 -5.02 -0.12 4.97
N ILE A 32 -4.45 0.67 4.05
CA ILE A 32 -4.60 2.14 4.07
C ILE A 32 -6.01 2.53 3.60
N LYS A 33 -6.59 3.57 4.21
CA LYS A 33 -7.84 4.19 3.75
C LYS A 33 -7.57 5.29 2.72
N PRO A 34 -8.54 5.62 1.84
CA PRO A 34 -8.35 6.63 0.80
C PRO A 34 -7.84 7.99 1.30
N GLU A 35 -8.36 8.49 2.41
CA GLU A 35 -7.99 9.79 2.99
C GLU A 35 -6.56 9.82 3.56
N GLU A 36 -6.00 8.66 3.90
CA GLU A 36 -4.70 8.58 4.57
C GLU A 36 -3.53 8.70 3.58
N ILE A 37 -3.77 8.38 2.30
CA ILE A 37 -2.74 8.44 1.26
C ILE A 37 -2.34 9.87 0.91
N ILE A 38 -3.24 10.85 1.15
CA ILE A 38 -3.04 12.23 0.73
C ILE A 38 -1.79 12.81 1.42
N GLY A 39 -0.91 13.41 0.62
CA GLY A 39 0.33 14.00 1.08
C GLY A 39 1.55 13.54 0.27
N THR A 40 2.72 13.98 0.71
CA THR A 40 4.01 13.63 0.14
C THR A 40 4.66 12.48 0.89
N TRP A 41 5.21 11.52 0.15
CA TRP A 41 5.77 10.29 0.67
C TRP A 41 7.14 10.01 0.04
N GLY A 42 8.19 10.07 0.85
CA GLY A 42 9.55 9.70 0.44
C GLY A 42 9.78 8.21 0.60
N VAL A 43 10.36 7.54 -0.39
CA VAL A 43 10.80 6.15 -0.27
C VAL A 43 12.03 6.09 0.62
N VAL A 44 11.94 5.36 1.74
CA VAL A 44 13.06 5.18 2.68
C VAL A 44 13.79 3.86 2.46
N ALA A 45 13.11 2.87 1.88
CA ALA A 45 13.68 1.62 1.44
C ALA A 45 12.78 0.96 0.39
N PHE A 46 13.36 0.12 -0.46
CA PHE A 46 12.60 -0.77 -1.32
C PHE A 46 13.24 -2.16 -1.34
N MET A 47 12.40 -3.17 -1.48
CA MET A 47 12.76 -4.55 -1.70
C MET A 47 12.41 -4.87 -3.15
N PRO A 48 13.40 -4.93 -4.06
CA PRO A 48 13.14 -4.97 -5.48
C PRO A 48 12.62 -6.32 -5.97
N GLY A 49 12.93 -7.41 -5.25
CA GLY A 49 12.54 -8.77 -5.62
C GLY A 49 12.84 -9.10 -7.09
N SER A 50 12.02 -9.97 -7.66
CA SER A 50 12.02 -10.36 -9.07
C SER A 50 11.77 -9.20 -10.05
N PHE A 51 11.12 -8.11 -9.60
CA PHE A 51 10.97 -6.90 -10.43
C PHE A 51 12.33 -6.27 -10.73
N GLY A 52 13.23 -6.22 -9.74
CA GLY A 52 14.58 -5.69 -9.93
C GLY A 52 15.42 -6.47 -10.92
N GLU A 53 15.26 -7.79 -10.94
CA GLU A 53 15.95 -8.68 -11.88
C GLU A 53 15.45 -8.47 -13.31
N LYS A 54 14.12 -8.32 -13.47
CA LYS A 54 13.49 -8.13 -14.79
C LYS A 54 13.68 -6.71 -15.35
N TYR A 55 13.69 -5.70 -14.48
CA TYR A 55 13.74 -4.29 -14.86
C TYR A 55 14.87 -3.53 -14.14
N PRO A 56 16.13 -3.93 -14.32
CA PRO A 56 17.26 -3.39 -13.54
C PRO A 56 17.53 -1.90 -13.76
N SER A 57 17.05 -1.33 -14.86
CA SER A 57 17.18 0.10 -15.21
C SER A 57 15.92 0.92 -14.91
N SER A 58 14.98 0.37 -14.14
CA SER A 58 13.72 1.04 -13.82
C SER A 58 13.91 2.21 -12.86
N ASP A 59 13.19 3.32 -13.10
CA ASP A 59 13.18 4.47 -12.19
C ASP A 59 12.65 4.12 -10.78
N TYR A 60 11.86 3.05 -10.65
CA TYR A 60 11.42 2.51 -9.35
C TYR A 60 12.58 1.96 -8.49
N LEU A 61 13.76 1.77 -9.06
CA LEU A 61 14.96 1.30 -8.37
C LEU A 61 15.94 2.44 -8.07
N THR A 62 15.56 3.69 -8.36
CA THR A 62 16.40 4.85 -8.03
C THR A 62 16.49 5.05 -6.51
N PRO A 63 17.65 5.48 -5.99
CA PRO A 63 17.89 5.58 -4.54
C PRO A 63 16.99 6.64 -3.86
N SER A 64 16.59 7.68 -4.59
CA SER A 64 15.79 8.76 -4.04
C SER A 64 14.52 8.96 -4.85
N GLN A 65 13.39 8.79 -4.18
CA GLN A 65 12.06 8.90 -4.78
C GLN A 65 11.11 9.57 -3.80
N ILE A 66 10.28 10.49 -4.31
CA ILE A 66 9.16 11.09 -3.57
C ILE A 66 7.91 11.07 -4.45
N TYR A 67 6.77 10.82 -3.82
CA TYR A 67 5.46 10.76 -4.46
C TYR A 67 4.51 11.72 -3.74
N GLY A 68 3.79 12.56 -4.49
CA GLY A 68 2.69 13.38 -3.98
C GLY A 68 1.36 12.83 -4.46
N PHE A 69 0.47 12.50 -3.52
CA PHE A 69 -0.91 12.09 -3.80
C PHE A 69 -1.86 13.22 -3.41
N TYR A 70 -2.65 13.69 -4.37
CA TYR A 70 -3.50 14.87 -4.25
C TYR A 70 -4.98 14.48 -4.17
N GLU A 71 -5.79 15.29 -3.49
CA GLU A 71 -7.20 14.98 -3.19
C GLU A 71 -8.07 14.74 -4.43
N ASP A 72 -7.73 15.36 -5.55
CA ASP A 72 -8.43 15.22 -6.84
C ASP A 72 -8.03 13.94 -7.60
N GLY A 73 -7.13 13.12 -7.05
CA GLY A 73 -6.72 11.83 -7.59
C GLY A 73 -5.51 11.90 -8.54
N HIS A 74 -4.91 13.07 -8.78
CA HIS A 74 -3.66 13.12 -9.53
C HIS A 74 -2.45 12.79 -8.64
N MET A 75 -1.36 12.38 -9.27
CA MET A 75 -0.09 12.06 -8.61
C MET A 75 1.06 12.83 -9.24
N ARG A 76 2.03 13.23 -8.44
CA ARG A 76 3.37 13.66 -8.88
C ARG A 76 4.42 12.71 -8.34
N ASN A 77 5.48 12.47 -9.10
CA ASN A 77 6.65 11.75 -8.61
C ASN A 77 7.94 12.40 -9.09
N LEU A 78 8.91 12.51 -8.19
CA LEU A 78 10.26 12.96 -8.50
C LEU A 78 11.24 11.88 -8.07
N VAL A 79 12.19 11.57 -8.96
CA VAL A 79 13.22 10.56 -8.74
C VAL A 79 14.61 11.16 -8.98
N SER A 80 15.62 10.60 -8.32
CA SER A 80 17.02 10.96 -8.55
C SER A 80 17.92 9.74 -8.40
N SER A 81 18.91 9.62 -9.29
CA SER A 81 20.00 8.65 -9.20
C SER A 81 21.01 9.00 -8.11
N GLU A 82 21.01 10.24 -7.60
CA GLU A 82 21.81 10.66 -6.46
C GLU A 82 21.06 10.37 -5.16
N ASN A 83 21.78 9.99 -4.10
CA ASN A 83 21.21 9.81 -2.78
C ASN A 83 20.86 11.17 -2.15
N LYS A 84 19.66 11.66 -2.45
CA LYS A 84 19.06 12.91 -1.98
C LYS A 84 17.93 12.63 -1.00
N GLN A 85 17.82 13.48 0.01
CA GLN A 85 16.62 13.56 0.83
C GLN A 85 15.66 14.57 0.21
N PHE A 86 14.47 14.10 -0.17
CA PHE A 86 13.36 14.97 -0.55
C PHE A 86 12.51 15.27 0.68
N ASN A 87 12.30 16.55 0.97
CA ASN A 87 11.44 17.00 2.06
C ASN A 87 10.57 18.15 1.54
N TYR A 88 9.66 17.79 0.62
CA TYR A 88 8.69 18.71 0.05
C TYR A 88 7.32 18.43 0.65
N ASN A 89 6.56 19.50 0.93
CA ASN A 89 5.12 19.38 1.05
C ASN A 89 4.47 19.29 -0.36
N LEU A 90 3.14 19.11 -0.44
CA LEU A 90 2.44 18.97 -1.73
C LEU A 90 2.57 20.20 -2.64
N GLU A 91 2.54 21.41 -2.07
CA GLU A 91 2.66 22.66 -2.82
C GLU A 91 4.05 22.81 -3.42
N GLU A 92 5.09 22.61 -2.59
CA GLU A 92 6.48 22.68 -3.03
C GLU A 92 6.78 21.63 -4.09
N LEU A 93 6.25 20.40 -3.94
CA LEU A 93 6.38 19.36 -4.94
C LEU A 93 5.70 19.76 -6.25
N GLU A 94 4.47 20.30 -6.20
CA GLU A 94 3.73 20.73 -7.38
C GLU A 94 4.46 21.86 -8.12
N GLN A 95 4.99 22.84 -7.39
CA GLN A 95 5.77 23.95 -7.95
C GLN A 95 6.99 23.48 -8.75
N ARG A 96 7.58 22.31 -8.44
CA ARG A 96 8.70 21.74 -9.21
C ARG A 96 8.30 21.33 -10.64
N PHE A 97 7.02 21.03 -10.86
CA PHE A 97 6.49 20.67 -12.18
C PHE A 97 6.01 21.89 -12.97
N GLY A 98 5.81 23.04 -12.32
CA GLY A 98 5.31 24.25 -12.94
C GLY A 98 3.92 24.03 -13.54
N GLU A 99 3.68 24.53 -14.75
CA GLU A 99 2.39 24.42 -15.44
C GLU A 99 2.15 23.08 -16.15
N ARG A 100 3.08 22.12 -16.04
CA ARG A 100 2.95 20.84 -16.75
C ARG A 100 1.81 20.03 -16.13
N PRO A 101 0.74 19.68 -16.87
CA PRO A 101 -0.33 18.86 -16.30
C PRO A 101 0.21 17.52 -15.83
N SER A 102 -0.36 16.97 -14.75
CA SER A 102 -0.05 15.58 -14.40
C SER A 102 -0.69 14.65 -15.42
N THR A 103 0.08 13.68 -15.88
CA THR A 103 -0.43 12.58 -16.71
C THR A 103 -0.64 11.30 -15.90
N ILE A 104 -0.35 11.34 -14.59
CA ILE A 104 -0.42 10.18 -13.72
C ILE A 104 -1.50 10.43 -12.68
N ASN A 105 -2.43 9.49 -12.58
CA ASN A 105 -3.51 9.51 -11.61
C ASN A 105 -3.50 8.23 -10.77
N TYR A 106 -4.20 8.27 -9.65
CA TYR A 106 -4.43 7.12 -8.80
C TYR A 106 -5.90 7.02 -8.40
N LYS A 107 -6.34 5.79 -8.10
CA LYS A 107 -7.68 5.53 -7.56
C LYS A 107 -7.64 4.35 -6.61
N PHE A 108 -8.46 4.42 -5.56
CA PHE A 108 -8.72 3.27 -4.70
C PHE A 108 -9.76 2.37 -5.36
N LEU A 109 -9.46 1.08 -5.44
CA LEU A 109 -10.43 0.05 -5.85
C LEU A 109 -11.10 -0.60 -4.64
N ALA A 110 -10.39 -0.65 -3.52
CA ALA A 110 -10.83 -1.06 -2.19
C ALA A 110 -9.82 -0.53 -1.17
N ASP A 111 -10.12 -0.64 0.13
CA ASP A 111 -9.15 -0.35 1.19
C ASP A 111 -7.86 -1.14 0.94
N GLY A 112 -6.74 -0.44 0.97
CA GLY A 112 -5.42 -1.01 0.67
C GLY A 112 -5.19 -1.44 -0.77
N ILE A 113 -6.08 -1.18 -1.72
CA ILE A 113 -5.88 -1.51 -3.14
C ILE A 113 -5.92 -0.23 -3.98
N VAL A 114 -4.76 0.16 -4.51
CA VAL A 114 -4.56 1.40 -5.27
C VAL A 114 -4.14 1.08 -6.70
N ALA A 115 -4.90 1.58 -7.68
CA ALA A 115 -4.52 1.54 -9.08
C ALA A 115 -3.87 2.88 -9.47
N ILE A 116 -2.76 2.83 -10.18
CA ILE A 116 -2.11 3.99 -10.80
C ILE A 116 -2.31 3.91 -12.31
N THR A 117 -2.79 4.99 -12.91
CA THR A 117 -3.15 5.09 -14.33
C THR A 117 -2.37 6.21 -15.01
N VAL A 118 -2.13 6.07 -16.31
CA VAL A 118 -1.56 7.14 -17.15
C VAL A 118 -2.64 7.64 -18.12
N ASP A 119 -2.91 8.95 -18.10
CA ASP A 119 -4.11 9.58 -18.68
C ASP A 119 -4.28 9.36 -20.18
N GLU A 120 -3.19 9.21 -20.93
CA GLU A 120 -3.27 9.04 -22.39
C GLU A 120 -4.05 7.79 -22.82
N LYS A 121 -4.16 6.79 -21.91
CA LYS A 121 -4.88 5.53 -22.20
C LYS A 121 -5.99 5.21 -21.21
N LYS A 122 -6.03 5.88 -20.03
CA LYS A 122 -6.91 5.53 -18.89
C LYS A 122 -6.87 4.05 -18.48
N GLU A 123 -5.85 3.33 -18.94
CA GLU A 123 -5.58 1.95 -18.61
C GLU A 123 -4.91 1.90 -17.23
N ILE A 124 -5.19 0.85 -16.46
CA ILE A 124 -4.47 0.58 -15.22
C ILE A 124 -3.01 0.32 -15.61
N GLY A 125 -2.12 1.23 -15.22
CA GLY A 125 -0.69 1.08 -15.47
C GLY A 125 -0.05 0.14 -14.46
N THR A 126 -0.40 0.28 -13.18
CA THR A 126 0.06 -0.62 -12.11
C THR A 126 -0.99 -0.75 -11.01
N LEU A 127 -1.02 -1.91 -10.37
CA LEU A 127 -1.84 -2.20 -9.19
C LEU A 127 -0.95 -2.37 -7.96
N TRP A 128 -1.36 -1.74 -6.85
CA TRP A 128 -0.60 -1.70 -5.62
C TRP A 128 -1.45 -2.12 -4.43
N GLN A 129 -0.89 -3.01 -3.61
CA GLN A 129 -1.34 -3.24 -2.24
C GLN A 129 -0.67 -2.23 -1.32
N ALA A 130 -1.46 -1.48 -0.56
CA ALA A 130 -1.00 -0.38 0.26
C ALA A 130 -1.44 -0.56 1.72
N HIS A 131 -0.47 -0.50 2.64
CA HIS A 131 -0.69 -0.74 4.06
C HIS A 131 0.00 0.33 4.90
N ILE A 132 -0.63 0.71 6.01
CA ILE A 132 -0.05 1.58 7.02
C ILE A 132 0.52 0.73 8.16
N ILE A 133 1.75 1.04 8.57
CA ILE A 133 2.39 0.48 9.76
C ILE A 133 1.65 0.99 11.01
N THR A 134 1.19 0.06 11.85
CA THR A 134 0.41 0.39 13.05
C THR A 134 1.28 0.61 14.28
N GLU A 135 2.48 0.02 14.31
CA GLU A 135 3.44 0.07 15.42
C GLU A 135 4.89 0.05 14.92
N ASN A 136 5.82 0.64 15.67
CA ASN A 136 7.24 0.64 15.32
C ASN A 136 7.81 -0.79 15.38
N HIS A 137 8.48 -1.23 14.32
CA HIS A 137 9.11 -2.55 14.26
C HIS A 137 10.18 -2.62 13.17
N MET A 138 10.88 -3.76 13.06
CA MET A 138 11.87 -3.99 12.01
C MET A 138 11.25 -4.83 10.89
N ILE A 139 11.46 -4.42 9.63
CA ILE A 139 11.14 -5.20 8.43
C ILE A 139 12.45 -5.55 7.73
N LYS A 140 12.93 -6.80 7.88
CA LYS A 140 14.20 -7.26 7.28
C LYS A 140 15.35 -6.25 7.49
N ASP A 141 15.59 -5.87 8.74
CA ASP A 141 16.62 -4.90 9.17
C ASP A 141 16.36 -3.42 8.81
N ILE A 142 15.20 -3.10 8.23
CA ILE A 142 14.78 -1.71 8.01
C ILE A 142 13.86 -1.26 9.16
N PRO A 143 14.14 -0.13 9.84
CA PRO A 143 13.27 0.39 10.88
C PRO A 143 12.01 1.01 10.27
N ALA A 144 10.87 0.35 10.48
CA ALA A 144 9.55 0.84 10.13
C ALA A 144 8.93 1.58 11.32
N GLN A 145 8.34 2.74 11.05
CA GLN A 145 7.71 3.59 12.06
C GLN A 145 6.19 3.56 11.88
N LYS A 146 5.47 3.67 12.99
CA LYS A 146 4.01 3.88 12.98
C LYS A 146 3.65 5.04 12.04
N GLY A 147 2.75 4.78 11.11
CA GLY A 147 2.33 5.73 10.08
C GLY A 147 3.13 5.67 8.77
N ASP A 148 4.25 4.93 8.71
CA ASP A 148 4.90 4.63 7.43
C ASP A 148 3.95 3.81 6.54
N LEU A 149 4.09 4.01 5.24
CA LEU A 149 3.31 3.37 4.18
C LEU A 149 4.14 2.30 3.50
N ILE A 150 3.65 1.07 3.48
CA ILE A 150 4.15 0.01 2.61
C ILE A 150 3.30 0.00 1.34
N MET A 151 3.93 0.05 0.17
CA MET A 151 3.26 -0.25 -1.10
C MET A 151 3.96 -1.41 -1.81
N GLY A 152 3.22 -2.48 -2.05
CA GLY A 152 3.66 -3.63 -2.86
C GLY A 152 2.99 -3.59 -4.23
N MET A 153 3.78 -3.65 -5.30
CA MET A 153 3.24 -3.82 -6.64
C MET A 153 2.82 -5.28 -6.80
N THR A 154 1.54 -5.53 -7.06
CA THR A 154 1.06 -6.88 -7.40
C THR A 154 1.04 -7.03 -8.91
N PRO A 155 1.43 -8.18 -9.48
CA PRO A 155 1.14 -8.46 -10.87
C PRO A 155 -0.38 -8.46 -11.10
N GLU A 156 -0.80 -8.18 -12.33
CA GLU A 156 -2.20 -8.12 -12.72
C GLU A 156 -3.00 -9.37 -12.31
N LYS A 157 -4.33 -9.21 -12.35
CA LYS A 157 -5.40 -10.06 -11.78
C LYS A 157 -5.33 -11.58 -12.05
N GLU A 158 -4.47 -12.05 -12.95
CA GLU A 158 -4.36 -13.46 -13.39
C GLU A 158 -2.93 -14.03 -13.39
N SER A 159 -1.98 -13.41 -12.70
CA SER A 159 -0.66 -14.04 -12.54
C SER A 159 -0.74 -15.15 -11.50
N GLU A 160 -0.76 -16.41 -11.95
CA GLU A 160 -0.52 -17.60 -11.11
C GLU A 160 0.84 -17.55 -10.39
N ASN A 161 1.71 -16.64 -10.80
CA ASN A 161 2.99 -16.41 -10.17
C ASN A 161 2.92 -15.23 -9.19
N ASP A 162 3.21 -15.57 -7.94
CA ASP A 162 3.64 -14.72 -6.83
C ASP A 162 4.93 -13.90 -7.14
N ASP A 163 5.36 -13.87 -8.42
CA ASP A 163 6.71 -13.49 -8.90
C ASP A 163 6.83 -12.02 -9.30
N PHE A 164 5.90 -11.14 -8.95
CA PHE A 164 6.18 -9.69 -8.99
C PHE A 164 6.04 -9.14 -7.59
N ARG A 165 7.15 -9.12 -6.86
CA ARG A 165 7.24 -8.57 -5.50
C ARG A 165 8.20 -7.40 -5.51
N TYR A 166 7.73 -6.24 -5.95
CA TYR A 166 8.38 -4.97 -5.66
C TYR A 166 7.66 -4.34 -4.47
N ILE A 167 8.37 -4.10 -3.37
CA ILE A 167 7.80 -3.47 -2.18
C ILE A 167 8.60 -2.21 -1.88
N ARG A 168 7.90 -1.10 -1.61
CA ARG A 168 8.51 0.13 -1.09
C ARG A 168 7.96 0.45 0.30
N LEU A 169 8.85 0.84 1.19
CA LEU A 169 8.53 1.48 2.46
C LEU A 169 8.68 2.99 2.26
N MET A 170 7.64 3.74 2.62
CA MET A 170 7.53 5.16 2.39
C MET A 170 7.22 5.87 3.69
N ARG A 171 7.84 7.03 3.88
CA ARG A 171 7.62 7.89 5.03
C ARG A 171 7.00 9.19 4.59
N LYS A 172 5.97 9.62 5.32
CA LYS A 172 5.32 10.90 5.06
C LYS A 172 6.35 12.02 5.27
N SER A 173 6.53 12.88 4.28
CA SER A 173 7.35 14.08 4.40
C SER A 173 6.64 15.09 5.33
N LYS A 174 7.43 15.99 5.92
CA LYS A 174 6.92 16.99 6.86
C LYS A 174 6.10 18.08 6.19
#